data_AF-A0A350XCH7-F1
#
_entry.id   AF-A0A350XCH7-F1
#
_cell.length_a   1.000
_cell.length_b   1.000
_cell.length_c   1.000
_cell.angle_alpha   90.00
_cell.angle_beta   90.00
_cell.angle_gamma   90.00
#
_symmetry.space_group_name_H-M   'P 1'
#
loop_
_entity.id
_entity.type
_entity.pdbx_description
1 polymer ?
#
loop_
_entity_poly.entity_id
_entity_poly.type
_entity_poly.pdbx_seq_one_letter_code
_entity_poly.pdbx_strand_id
1 'polypeptide(L)'
;GLVNKEIEKKTVLVLMAKPVSRAEFIIGKHLGLSAVLAVLLALMTVIYLVVLLVKGISFPLDSILIAVLYLFFELSLLTAVAILFGVFTSSLLATLFSFGIYLMGHLSPDLIKLGQLSKNPGIEGFVRVLYLVLPDLSRLDLKNQAVYGVGVLPNPVILLENAAYALLYTAMLLLIAIIVFSRREF
;
A
#
# COMPACT_ATOMS: atom_id res chain seq x y z
N GLY A 1 -5.44 -12.39 -32.65
CA GLY A 1 -5.83 -11.80 -33.94
C GLY A 1 -6.63 -10.51 -33.87
N LEU A 2 -6.64 -9.79 -32.75
CA LEU A 2 -7.13 -8.39 -32.66
C LEU A 2 -6.07 -7.43 -32.09
N VAL A 3 -4.88 -7.96 -31.78
CA VAL A 3 -3.74 -7.24 -31.20
C VAL A 3 -2.89 -6.54 -32.27
N ASN A 4 -3.10 -6.86 -33.55
CA ASN A 4 -2.30 -6.33 -34.66
C ASN A 4 -2.93 -5.13 -35.38
N LYS A 5 -4.02 -4.55 -34.86
CA LYS A 5 -4.68 -3.36 -35.43
C LYS A 5 -4.74 -2.14 -34.50
N GLU A 6 -4.30 -2.26 -33.25
CA GLU A 6 -4.19 -1.11 -32.34
C GLU A 6 -2.82 -0.42 -32.40
N ILE A 7 -1.84 -1.04 -33.06
CA ILE A 7 -0.53 -0.43 -33.36
C ILE A 7 -0.64 0.62 -34.48
N GLU A 8 -1.73 0.64 -35.26
CA GLU A 8 -1.74 1.27 -36.60
C GLU A 8 -2.39 2.67 -36.68
N LYS A 9 -3.12 3.14 -35.67
CA LYS A 9 -3.78 4.46 -35.76
C LYS A 9 -3.25 5.41 -34.71
N LYS A 10 -2.08 6.00 -34.98
CA LYS A 10 -1.61 7.38 -34.72
C LYS A 10 -2.33 8.26 -33.66
N THR A 11 -2.88 7.69 -32.59
CA THR A 11 -3.58 8.41 -31.51
C THR A 11 -2.68 8.57 -30.29
N VAL A 12 -1.51 7.91 -30.31
CA VAL A 12 -0.46 8.07 -29.29
C VAL A 12 0.27 9.42 -29.44
N LEU A 13 0.31 9.99 -30.64
CA LEU A 13 1.01 11.27 -30.90
C LEU A 13 0.23 12.52 -30.49
N VAL A 14 -1.08 12.43 -30.22
CA VAL A 14 -1.87 13.60 -29.76
C VAL A 14 -1.83 13.74 -28.23
N LEU A 15 -1.57 12.66 -27.49
CA LEU A 15 -1.28 12.73 -26.06
C LEU A 15 0.14 13.24 -25.75
N MET A 16 1.02 13.32 -26.75
CA MET A 16 2.33 14.00 -26.70
C MET A 16 2.22 15.54 -26.81
N ALA A 17 1.00 16.12 -26.80
CA ALA A 17 0.80 17.57 -26.86
C ALA A 17 0.98 18.28 -25.49
N LYS A 18 1.18 17.55 -24.40
CA LYS A 18 1.78 18.10 -23.18
C LYS A 18 2.99 17.26 -22.81
N PRO A 19 4.16 17.87 -22.54
CA PRO A 19 5.29 17.17 -21.95
C PRO A 19 4.91 16.84 -20.49
N VAL A 20 4.06 15.85 -20.30
CA VAL A 20 3.74 15.34 -18.95
C VAL A 20 5.05 14.77 -18.43
N SER A 21 5.55 15.36 -17.35
CA SER A 21 6.80 14.88 -16.78
C SER A 21 6.62 13.42 -16.33
N ARG A 22 7.68 12.63 -16.41
CA ARG A 22 7.67 11.24 -15.93
C ARG A 22 7.21 11.14 -14.46
N ALA A 23 7.51 12.18 -13.68
CA ALA A 23 7.02 12.34 -12.31
C ALA A 23 5.50 12.55 -12.24
N GLU A 24 4.95 13.46 -13.06
CA GLU A 24 3.49 13.69 -13.13
C GLU A 24 2.72 12.44 -13.52
N PHE A 25 3.25 11.62 -14.44
CA PHE A 25 2.61 10.36 -14.81
C PHE A 25 2.52 9.38 -13.65
N ILE A 26 3.61 9.15 -12.91
CA ILE A 26 3.64 8.20 -11.79
C ILE A 26 2.83 8.71 -10.60
N ILE A 27 2.99 10.00 -10.25
CA ILE A 27 2.24 10.61 -9.14
C ILE A 27 0.75 10.64 -9.48
N GLY A 28 0.38 11.04 -10.70
CA GLY A 28 -1.00 11.04 -11.14
C GLY A 28 -1.63 9.64 -11.12
N LYS A 29 -0.88 8.61 -11.52
CA LYS A 29 -1.33 7.21 -11.43
C LYS A 29 -1.55 6.77 -9.98
N HIS A 30 -0.62 7.10 -9.09
CA HIS A 30 -0.75 6.79 -7.65
C HIS A 30 -1.95 7.49 -7.04
N LEU A 31 -2.09 8.80 -7.22
CA LEU A 31 -3.21 9.58 -6.70
C LEU A 31 -4.55 9.10 -7.26
N GLY A 32 -4.62 8.77 -8.56
CA GLY A 32 -5.83 8.22 -9.18
C GLY A 32 -6.24 6.87 -8.59
N LEU A 33 -5.29 5.95 -8.41
CA LEU A 33 -5.55 4.66 -7.76
C LEU A 33 -5.95 4.83 -6.29
N SER A 34 -5.26 5.70 -5.55
CA SER A 34 -5.61 6.03 -4.17
C SER A 34 -7.00 6.66 -4.07
N ALA A 35 -7.41 7.53 -4.99
CA ALA A 35 -8.77 8.09 -5.00
C ALA A 35 -9.83 6.99 -5.20
N VAL A 36 -9.59 6.04 -6.12
CA VAL A 36 -10.47 4.89 -6.31
C VAL A 36 -10.55 4.04 -5.04
N LEU A 37 -9.42 3.77 -4.40
CA LEU A 37 -9.36 3.04 -3.12
C LEU A 37 -10.11 3.77 -2.01
N ALA A 38 -10.00 5.11 -1.92
CA ALA A 38 -10.72 5.90 -0.95
C ALA A 38 -12.24 5.79 -1.11
N VAL A 39 -12.74 5.85 -2.35
CA VAL A 39 -14.17 5.67 -2.66
C VAL A 39 -14.65 4.26 -2.30
N LEU A 40 -13.88 3.23 -2.67
CA LEU A 40 -14.21 1.84 -2.35
C LEU A 40 -14.21 1.59 -0.84
N LEU A 41 -13.20 2.08 -0.11
CA LEU A 41 -13.13 1.98 1.34
C LEU A 41 -14.31 2.72 1.98
N ALA A 42 -14.61 3.94 1.55
CA ALA A 42 -15.75 4.70 2.08
C ALA A 42 -17.07 3.93 1.90
N LEU A 43 -17.29 3.34 0.72
CA LEU A 43 -18.47 2.52 0.46
C LEU A 43 -18.52 1.29 1.37
N MET A 44 -17.41 0.56 1.51
CA MET A 44 -17.31 -0.60 2.40
C MET A 44 -17.57 -0.21 3.86
N THR A 45 -17.02 0.91 4.32
CA THR A 45 -17.24 1.43 5.67
C THR A 45 -18.70 1.82 5.89
N VAL A 46 -19.35 2.48 4.94
CA VAL A 46 -20.78 2.81 5.03
C VAL A 46 -21.62 1.55 5.15
N ILE A 47 -21.38 0.54 4.31
CA ILE A 47 -22.09 -0.75 4.38
C ILE A 47 -21.87 -1.40 5.75
N TYR A 48 -20.63 -1.42 6.23
CA TYR A 48 -20.29 -1.97 7.54
C TYR A 48 -21.04 -1.26 8.69
N LEU A 49 -21.04 0.08 8.71
CA LEU A 49 -21.74 0.86 9.72
C LEU A 49 -23.26 0.65 9.66
N VAL A 50 -23.86 0.58 8.47
CA VAL A 50 -25.29 0.27 8.30
C VAL A 50 -25.62 -1.10 8.89
N VAL A 51 -24.80 -2.13 8.66
CA VAL A 51 -25.00 -3.46 9.23
C VAL A 51 -24.95 -3.42 10.76
N LEU A 52 -24.02 -2.68 11.36
CA LEU A 52 -23.92 -2.55 12.81
C LEU A 52 -25.15 -1.84 13.41
N LEU A 53 -25.61 -0.77 12.76
CA LEU A 53 -26.81 -0.03 13.16
C LEU A 53 -28.06 -0.91 13.11
N VAL A 54 -28.25 -1.66 12.03
CA VAL A 54 -29.40 -2.59 11.87
C VAL A 54 -29.36 -3.70 12.92
N LYS A 55 -28.17 -4.18 13.28
CA LYS A 55 -27.99 -5.20 14.32
C LYS A 55 -28.06 -4.66 15.76
N GLY A 56 -28.18 -3.33 15.95
CA GLY A 56 -28.21 -2.72 17.28
C GLY A 56 -26.90 -2.91 18.07
N ILE A 57 -25.77 -3.12 17.38
CA ILE A 57 -24.47 -3.29 18.02
C ILE A 57 -23.92 -1.90 18.33
N SER A 58 -23.54 -1.65 19.59
CA SER A 58 -22.82 -0.42 19.94
C SER A 58 -21.40 -0.49 19.37
N PHE A 59 -20.95 0.58 18.73
CA PHE A 59 -19.62 0.64 18.11
C PHE A 59 -18.92 1.98 18.34
N PRO A 60 -17.59 1.96 18.54
CA PRO A 60 -16.78 3.16 18.69
C PRO A 60 -16.47 3.78 17.32
N LEU A 61 -17.30 4.73 16.89
CA LEU A 61 -17.21 5.35 15.56
C LEU A 61 -15.84 6.02 15.32
N ASP A 62 -15.31 6.70 16.33
CA ASP A 62 -14.01 7.36 16.31
C ASP A 62 -12.86 6.39 16.00
N SER A 63 -12.85 5.23 16.66
CA SER A 63 -11.83 4.19 16.49
C SER A 63 -11.91 3.56 15.11
N ILE A 64 -13.13 3.31 14.64
CA ILE A 64 -13.37 2.76 13.29
C ILE A 64 -12.87 3.74 12.23
N LEU A 65 -13.15 5.04 12.37
CA LEU A 65 -12.68 6.05 11.43
C LEU A 65 -11.14 6.12 11.39
N ILE A 66 -10.49 6.07 12.54
CA ILE A 66 -9.02 6.01 12.61
C ILE A 66 -8.52 4.75 11.90
N ALA A 67 -9.07 3.57 12.18
CA ALA A 67 -8.63 2.34 11.52
C ALA A 67 -8.85 2.37 9.99
N VAL A 68 -9.95 2.94 9.51
CA VAL A 68 -10.21 3.10 8.08
C VAL A 68 -9.19 4.04 7.43
N LEU A 69 -8.81 5.13 8.11
CA LEU A 69 -7.76 6.04 7.63
C LEU A 69 -6.39 5.35 7.54
N TYR A 70 -6.03 4.53 8.53
CA TYR A 70 -4.76 3.79 8.50
C TYR A 70 -4.77 2.68 7.44
N LEU A 71 -5.90 2.00 7.26
CA LEU A 71 -6.08 1.04 6.17
C LEU A 71 -5.94 1.74 4.81
N PHE A 72 -6.43 2.97 4.67
CA PHE A 72 -6.21 3.75 3.46
C PHE A 72 -4.72 4.04 3.23
N PHE A 73 -3.96 4.43 4.27
CA PHE A 73 -2.51 4.61 4.16
C PHE A 73 -1.78 3.31 3.77
N GLU A 74 -2.20 2.18 4.32
CA GLU A 74 -1.66 0.87 4.00
C GLU A 74 -1.85 0.51 2.52
N LEU A 75 -3.08 0.67 2.01
CA LEU A 75 -3.38 0.41 0.60
C LEU A 75 -2.68 1.41 -0.33
N SER A 76 -2.58 2.68 0.07
CA SER A 76 -1.82 3.70 -0.67
C SER A 76 -0.33 3.35 -0.74
N LEU A 77 0.26 2.80 0.32
CA LEU A 77 1.64 2.34 0.31
C LEU A 77 1.82 1.10 -0.57
N LEU A 78 0.89 0.14 -0.50
CA LEU A 78 0.89 -1.05 -1.36
C LEU A 78 0.73 -0.71 -2.85
N THR A 79 -0.05 0.31 -3.19
CA THR A 79 -0.12 0.78 -4.59
C THR A 79 1.19 1.40 -5.05
N ALA A 80 1.92 2.12 -4.19
CA ALA A 80 3.26 2.61 -4.53
C ALA A 80 4.25 1.45 -4.75
N VAL A 81 4.19 0.41 -3.94
CA VAL A 81 4.94 -0.85 -4.15
C VAL A 81 4.61 -1.46 -5.52
N ALA A 82 3.33 -1.60 -5.83
CA ALA A 82 2.88 -2.19 -7.09
C ALA A 82 3.29 -1.37 -8.31
N ILE A 83 3.25 -0.04 -8.21
CA ILE A 83 3.74 0.87 -9.26
C ILE A 83 5.24 0.69 -9.44
N LEU A 84 6.02 0.68 -8.35
CA LEU A 84 7.47 0.49 -8.41
C LEU A 84 7.83 -0.79 -9.17
N PHE A 85 7.27 -1.94 -8.80
CA PHE A 85 7.55 -3.19 -9.50
C PHE A 85 7.00 -3.18 -10.93
N GLY A 86 5.82 -2.58 -11.16
CA GLY A 86 5.22 -2.48 -12.48
C GLY A 86 6.01 -1.62 -13.47
N VAL A 87 6.90 -0.73 -12.99
CA VAL A 87 7.78 0.07 -13.86
C VAL A 87 8.87 -0.76 -14.52
N PHE A 88 9.40 -1.80 -13.86
CA PHE A 88 10.54 -2.56 -14.36
C PHE A 88 10.28 -4.06 -14.62
N THR A 89 9.21 -4.63 -14.08
CA THR A 89 8.87 -6.06 -14.25
C THR A 89 7.67 -6.27 -15.17
N SER A 90 7.39 -7.51 -15.54
CA SER A 90 6.13 -7.85 -16.23
C SER A 90 4.94 -7.75 -15.26
N SER A 91 3.73 -7.50 -15.78
CA SER A 91 2.51 -7.34 -14.97
C SER A 91 2.28 -8.50 -13.99
N LEU A 92 2.63 -9.74 -14.39
CA LEU A 92 2.52 -10.92 -13.54
C LEU A 92 3.52 -10.89 -12.38
N LEU A 93 4.80 -10.61 -12.67
CA LEU A 93 5.84 -10.52 -11.64
C LEU A 93 5.57 -9.36 -10.67
N ALA A 94 5.12 -8.21 -11.18
CA ALA A 94 4.76 -7.07 -10.34
C ALA A 94 3.67 -7.44 -9.32
N THR A 95 2.66 -8.19 -9.77
CA THR A 95 1.58 -8.66 -8.90
C THR A 95 2.10 -9.63 -7.84
N LEU A 96 2.93 -10.60 -8.23
CA LEU A 96 3.54 -11.57 -7.30
C LEU A 96 4.42 -10.89 -6.25
N PHE A 97 5.27 -9.94 -6.65
CA PHE A 97 6.13 -9.21 -5.71
C PHE A 97 5.30 -8.33 -4.77
N SER A 98 4.29 -7.62 -5.27
CA SER A 98 3.41 -6.80 -4.43
C SER A 98 2.66 -7.64 -3.41
N PHE A 99 2.17 -8.80 -3.82
CA PHE A 99 1.54 -9.75 -2.92
C PHE A 99 2.53 -10.32 -1.88
N GLY A 100 3.76 -10.61 -2.29
CA GLY A 100 4.84 -10.99 -1.38
C GLY A 100 5.12 -9.93 -0.32
N ILE A 101 5.19 -8.64 -0.72
CA ILE A 101 5.36 -7.53 0.22
C ILE A 101 4.16 -7.40 1.16
N TYR A 102 2.94 -7.55 0.65
CA TYR A 102 1.73 -7.55 1.49
C TYR A 102 1.81 -8.62 2.60
N LEU A 103 2.15 -9.86 2.23
CA LEU A 103 2.29 -10.96 3.18
C LEU A 103 3.41 -10.69 4.18
N MET A 104 4.62 -10.35 3.69
CA MET A 104 5.77 -10.13 4.56
C MET A 104 5.60 -8.92 5.47
N GLY A 105 4.89 -7.87 5.03
CA GLY A 105 4.61 -6.68 5.83
C GLY A 105 3.67 -6.98 7.01
N HIS A 106 2.73 -7.92 6.87
CA HIS A 106 1.85 -8.34 7.97
C HIS A 106 2.47 -9.43 8.84
N LEU A 107 3.20 -10.37 8.23
CA LEU A 107 3.79 -11.50 8.96
C LEU A 107 5.15 -11.16 9.59
N SER A 108 5.75 -10.02 9.27
CA SER A 108 7.08 -9.61 9.75
C SER A 108 7.27 -9.74 11.27
N PRO A 109 6.38 -9.20 12.12
CA PRO A 109 6.55 -9.29 13.57
C PRO A 109 6.59 -10.74 14.07
N ASP A 110 5.81 -11.62 13.44
CA ASP A 110 5.72 -13.03 13.83
C ASP A 110 6.88 -13.85 13.26
N LEU A 111 7.38 -13.53 12.06
CA LEU A 111 8.56 -14.14 11.48
C LEU A 111 9.82 -13.85 12.31
N ILE A 112 9.96 -12.64 12.86
CA ILE A 112 11.06 -12.31 13.76
C ILE A 112 11.00 -13.14 15.04
N LYS A 113 9.81 -13.26 15.66
CA LYS A 113 9.62 -14.10 16.85
C LYS A 113 9.95 -15.56 16.56
N LEU A 114 9.51 -16.09 15.41
CA LEU A 114 9.83 -17.46 14.98
C LEU A 114 11.33 -17.65 14.72
N GLY A 115 12.00 -16.65 14.13
CA GLY A 115 13.45 -16.65 13.92
C GLY A 115 14.23 -16.72 15.24
N GLN A 116 13.81 -15.94 16.24
CA GLN A 116 14.38 -15.98 17.59
C GLN A 116 14.15 -17.34 18.28
N LEU A 117 12.96 -17.92 18.11
CA LEU A 117 12.64 -19.25 18.66
C LEU A 117 13.40 -20.37 17.95
N SER A 118 13.75 -20.20 16.67
CA SER A 118 14.49 -21.19 15.89
C SER A 118 15.93 -21.39 16.35
N LYS A 119 16.51 -20.47 17.15
CA LYS A 119 17.91 -20.47 17.61
C LYS A 119 18.96 -20.68 16.50
N ASN A 120 18.60 -20.45 15.24
CA ASN A 120 19.49 -20.58 14.10
C ASN A 120 19.93 -19.19 13.62
N PRO A 121 21.21 -18.82 13.80
CA PRO A 121 21.69 -17.47 13.49
C PRO A 121 21.57 -17.12 11.99
N GLY A 122 21.55 -18.12 11.10
CA GLY A 122 21.36 -17.89 9.66
C GLY A 122 19.93 -17.48 9.31
N ILE A 123 18.93 -18.13 9.92
CA ILE A 123 17.51 -17.81 9.71
C ILE A 123 17.17 -16.46 10.34
N GLU A 124 17.66 -16.22 11.57
CA GLU A 124 17.48 -14.94 12.26
C GLU A 124 18.08 -13.77 11.45
N GLY A 125 19.31 -13.93 10.94
CA GLY A 125 19.97 -12.92 10.10
C GLY A 125 19.19 -12.61 8.82
N PHE A 126 18.72 -13.64 8.11
CA PHE A 126 17.94 -13.47 6.87
C PHE A 126 16.62 -12.72 7.12
N VAL A 127 15.86 -13.11 8.15
CA VAL A 127 14.60 -12.44 8.52
C VAL A 127 14.83 -10.98 8.91
N ARG A 128 15.94 -10.69 9.61
CA ARG A 128 16.28 -9.32 10.01
C ARG A 128 16.64 -8.42 8.83
N VAL A 129 17.34 -8.95 7.82
CA VAL A 129 17.62 -8.23 6.57
C VAL A 129 16.35 -7.95 5.80
N LEU A 130 15.43 -8.93 5.71
CA LEU A 130 14.13 -8.73 5.08
C LEU A 130 13.32 -7.63 5.79
N TYR A 131 13.31 -7.61 7.13
CA TYR A 131 12.60 -6.58 7.90
C TYR A 131 13.17 -5.17 7.69
N LEU A 132 14.48 -5.04 7.44
CA LEU A 132 15.10 -3.74 7.17
C LEU A 132 14.73 -3.17 5.80
N VAL A 133 14.51 -4.05 4.81
CA VAL A 133 14.21 -3.64 3.44
C VAL A 133 12.72 -3.47 3.21
N LEU A 134 11.88 -4.31 3.83
CA LEU A 134 10.45 -4.34 3.57
C LEU A 134 9.66 -3.36 4.44
N PRO A 135 8.58 -2.77 3.92
CA PRO A 135 7.68 -1.94 4.72
C PRO A 135 6.94 -2.78 5.76
N ASP A 136 6.96 -2.32 7.00
CA ASP A 136 6.21 -2.95 8.10
C ASP A 136 4.75 -2.47 8.08
N LEU A 137 3.91 -3.19 7.32
CA LEU A 137 2.49 -2.88 7.15
C LEU A 137 1.69 -3.11 8.45
N SER A 138 2.19 -3.97 9.35
CA SER A 138 1.52 -4.27 10.62
C SER A 138 1.31 -3.02 11.50
N ARG A 139 2.14 -1.98 11.31
CA ARG A 139 2.00 -0.67 11.99
C ARG A 139 0.73 0.09 11.62
N LEU A 140 0.15 -0.23 10.46
CA LEU A 140 -1.06 0.39 9.94
C LEU A 140 -2.31 -0.47 10.19
N ASP A 141 -2.13 -1.71 10.65
CA ASP A 141 -3.22 -2.64 10.88
C ASP A 141 -3.90 -2.39 12.24
N LEU A 142 -4.84 -1.43 12.26
CA LEU A 142 -5.60 -1.06 13.47
C LEU A 142 -7.01 -1.67 13.50
N LYS A 143 -7.41 -2.46 12.49
CA LYS A 143 -8.80 -2.90 12.30
C LYS A 143 -9.32 -3.77 13.45
N ASN A 144 -8.47 -4.65 13.99
CA ASN A 144 -8.84 -5.53 15.09
C ASN A 144 -8.96 -4.78 16.43
N GLN A 145 -8.11 -3.77 16.64
CA GLN A 145 -8.08 -2.99 17.88
C GLN A 145 -9.25 -2.00 17.93
N ALA A 146 -9.63 -1.43 16.78
CA ALA A 146 -10.69 -0.44 16.68
C ALA A 146 -12.06 -0.95 17.14
N VAL A 147 -12.32 -2.26 17.08
CA VAL A 147 -13.58 -2.84 17.57
C VAL A 147 -13.72 -2.71 19.09
N TYR A 148 -12.60 -2.66 19.82
CA TYR A 148 -12.58 -2.54 21.28
C TYR A 148 -12.57 -1.09 21.78
N GLY A 149 -12.51 -0.10 20.87
CA GLY A 149 -12.54 1.33 21.18
C GLY A 149 -11.17 1.98 21.37
N VAL A 150 -11.17 3.30 21.59
CA VAL A 150 -9.96 4.14 21.52
C VAL A 150 -8.93 3.77 22.59
N GLY A 151 -9.38 3.22 23.72
CA GLY A 151 -8.50 2.79 24.82
C GLY A 151 -7.52 1.68 24.44
N VAL A 152 -7.76 0.97 23.33
CA VAL A 152 -6.87 -0.10 22.83
C VAL A 152 -6.02 0.38 21.64
N LEU A 153 -6.33 1.55 21.08
CA LEU A 153 -5.53 2.13 20.00
C LEU A 153 -4.18 2.63 20.53
N PRO A 154 -3.14 2.66 19.67
CA PRO A 154 -1.85 3.24 20.04
C PRO A 154 -2.00 4.71 20.46
N ASN A 155 -1.10 5.17 21.33
CA ASN A 155 -1.04 6.58 21.74
C ASN A 155 -1.00 7.50 20.49
N PRO A 156 -1.67 8.67 20.50
CA PRO A 156 -1.62 9.67 19.42
C PRO A 156 -0.22 9.96 18.88
N VAL A 157 0.82 9.94 19.72
CA VAL A 157 2.21 10.12 19.28
C VAL A 157 2.65 8.98 18.35
N ILE A 158 2.39 7.73 18.74
CA ILE A 158 2.72 6.52 17.95
C ILE A 158 1.89 6.50 16.66
N LEU A 159 0.62 6.91 16.74
CA LEU A 159 -0.22 7.08 15.55
C LEU A 159 0.45 8.04 14.56
N LEU A 160 0.86 9.22 15.01
CA LEU A 160 1.53 10.20 14.15
C LEU A 160 2.83 9.64 13.54
N GLU A 161 3.63 8.92 14.32
CA GLU A 161 4.84 8.25 13.83
C GLU A 161 4.53 7.21 12.74
N ASN A 162 3.50 6.38 12.92
CA ASN A 162 3.08 5.37 11.96
C ASN A 162 2.54 6.02 10.66
N ALA A 163 1.78 7.11 10.77
CA ALA A 163 1.30 7.86 9.62
C ALA A 163 2.45 8.52 8.85
N ALA A 164 3.38 9.16 9.57
CA ALA A 164 4.59 9.74 8.98
C ALA A 164 5.45 8.68 8.29
N TYR A 165 5.63 7.51 8.91
CA TYR A 165 6.32 6.37 8.33
C TYR A 165 5.67 5.96 6.99
N ALA A 166 4.34 5.76 6.96
CA ALA A 166 3.63 5.38 5.74
C ALA A 166 3.79 6.41 4.62
N LEU A 167 3.65 7.70 4.93
CA LEU A 167 3.76 8.78 3.94
C LEU A 167 5.19 8.90 3.40
N LEU A 168 6.20 8.89 4.28
CA LEU A 168 7.60 8.97 3.88
C LEU A 168 8.02 7.76 3.04
N TYR A 169 7.61 6.56 3.45
CA TYR A 169 7.95 5.34 2.72
C TYR A 169 7.23 5.28 1.36
N THR A 170 5.96 5.72 1.30
CA THR A 170 5.24 5.88 0.02
C THR A 170 5.97 6.86 -0.90
N ALA A 171 6.36 8.04 -0.39
CA ALA A 171 7.11 9.02 -1.16
C ALA A 171 8.46 8.47 -1.66
N MET A 172 9.19 7.75 -0.81
CA MET A 172 10.44 7.08 -1.18
C MET A 172 10.23 6.07 -2.32
N LEU A 173 9.22 5.21 -2.22
CA LEU A 173 8.92 4.22 -3.27
C LEU A 173 8.54 4.89 -4.59
N LEU A 174 7.73 5.95 -4.55
CA LEU A 174 7.36 6.71 -5.74
C LEU A 174 8.57 7.42 -6.36
N LEU A 175 9.48 8.00 -5.55
CA LEU A 175 10.72 8.59 -6.04
C LEU A 175 11.59 7.55 -6.75
N ILE A 176 11.75 6.36 -6.18
CA ILE A 176 12.48 5.26 -6.81
C ILE A 176 11.80 4.87 -8.12
N ALA A 177 10.46 4.73 -8.13
CA ALA A 177 9.72 4.42 -9.34
C ALA A 177 9.94 5.47 -10.44
N ILE A 178 9.97 6.76 -10.09
CA ILE A 178 10.23 7.87 -11.01
C ILE A 178 11.64 7.77 -11.59
N ILE A 179 12.66 7.54 -10.76
CA ILE A 179 14.06 7.41 -11.20
C ILE A 179 14.23 6.19 -12.11
N VAL A 180 13.62 5.06 -11.78
CA VAL A 180 13.72 3.84 -12.60
C VAL A 180 12.99 4.04 -13.92
N PHE A 181 11.81 4.68 -13.91
CA PHE A 181 11.06 4.99 -15.12
C PHE A 181 11.76 6.05 -15.98
N SER A 182 12.53 6.97 -15.39
CA SER A 182 13.29 7.99 -16.12
C SER A 182 14.50 7.44 -16.87
N ARG A 183 15.03 6.28 -16.46
CA ARG A 183 16.17 5.62 -17.11
C ARG A 183 15.76 4.69 -18.25
N ARG A 184 14.48 4.36 -18.39
CA ARG A 184 13.98 3.61 -19.55
C ARG A 184 13.85 4.57 -20.72
N GLU A 185 14.66 4.36 -21.76
CA GLU A 185 14.47 5.00 -23.05
C GLU A 185 13.20 4.42 -23.69
N PHE A 186 12.26 5.29 -24.03
CA PHE A 186 11.11 5.02 -24.89
C PHE A 186 11.25 5.90 -26.13
#